data_AF-A0A9X8T3S7-F1
#
_entry.id   AF-A0A9X8T3S7-F1
#
_cell.length_a   1.000
_cell.length_b   1.000
_cell.length_c   1.000
_cell.angle_alpha   90.00
_cell.angle_beta   90.00
_cell.angle_gamma   90.00
#
_symmetry.space_group_name_H-M   'P 1'
#
loop_
_entity.id
_entity.type
_entity.pdbx_description
1 polymer ?
#
loop_
_entity_poly.entity_id
_entity_poly.type
_entity_poly.pdbx_seq_one_letter_code
_entity_poly.pdbx_strand_id
1 'polypeptide(L)' 'MLTYDEFKQAIDHGYITGDTVAIVRKNGQIFDYVLPGEPVRLWEVATEEKVEEVLMELDK' A
#
# COMPACT_ATOMS: atom_id res chain seq x y z
N MET A 1 10.19 -0.29 -3.56
CA MET A 1 9.62 -1.50 -2.95
C MET A 1 9.27 -1.09 -1.56
N LEU A 2 8.00 -1.22 -1.21
CA LEU A 2 7.48 -0.83 0.08
C LEU A 2 7.97 -1.85 1.12
N THR A 3 8.30 -1.37 2.31
CA THR A 3 8.67 -2.23 3.44
C THR A 3 7.57 -2.32 4.48
N TYR A 4 7.63 -3.36 5.32
CA TYR A 4 6.71 -3.54 6.44
C TYR A 4 6.72 -2.32 7.38
N ASP A 5 7.90 -1.85 7.77
CA ASP A 5 8.03 -0.74 8.74
C ASP A 5 7.47 0.58 8.18
N GLU A 6 7.72 0.89 6.91
CA GLU A 6 7.16 2.08 6.24
C GLU A 6 5.64 2.03 6.19
N PHE A 7 5.08 0.87 5.80
CA PHE A 7 3.64 0.70 5.70
C PHE A 7 2.96 0.74 7.08
N LYS A 8 3.58 0.10 8.07
CA LYS A 8 3.10 0.13 9.46
C LYS A 8 3.14 1.53 10.06
N GLN A 9 4.19 2.29 9.80
CA GLN A 9 4.28 3.68 10.24
C GLN A 9 3.15 4.54 9.64
N ALA A 10 2.76 4.29 8.38
CA ALA A 10 1.65 5.00 7.75
C ALA A 10 0.30 4.72 8.43
N ILE A 11 0.09 3.48 8.87
CA ILE A 11 -1.09 3.07 9.65
C ILE A 11 -1.04 3.69 11.05
N ASP A 12 0.08 3.55 11.76
CA ASP A 12 0.25 4.03 13.14
C ASP A 12 0.13 5.56 13.25
N HIS A 13 0.55 6.29 12.21
CA HIS A 13 0.39 7.74 12.12
C HIS A 13 -0.99 8.18 11.60
N GLY A 14 -1.87 7.25 11.23
CA GLY A 14 -3.23 7.53 10.79
C GLY A 14 -3.34 8.08 9.37
N TYR A 15 -2.34 7.86 8.51
CA TYR A 15 -2.47 8.15 7.08
C TYR A 15 -3.36 7.13 6.38
N ILE A 16 -3.30 5.86 6.82
CA ILE A 16 -4.16 4.78 6.35
C ILE A 16 -5.14 4.44 7.47
N THR A 17 -6.41 4.80 7.28
CA THR A 17 -7.46 4.65 8.32
C THR A 17 -8.55 3.64 7.95
N GLY A 18 -8.57 3.14 6.71
CA GLY A 18 -9.57 2.19 6.21
C GLY A 18 -9.09 0.75 6.28
N ASP A 19 -10.01 -0.19 6.04
CA ASP A 19 -9.69 -1.61 5.96
C ASP A 19 -8.93 -1.97 4.66
N THR A 20 -9.04 -1.11 3.65
CA THR A 20 -8.38 -1.23 2.36
C THR A 20 -7.53 -0.01 2.03
N VAL A 21 -6.52 -0.22 1.18
CA VAL A 21 -5.65 0.81 0.63
C VAL A 21 -5.34 0.50 -0.83
N ALA A 22 -5.12 1.55 -1.63
CA ALA A 22 -4.68 1.39 -3.00
C ALA A 22 -3.19 1.00 -3.04
N ILE A 23 -2.89 -0.17 -3.63
CA ILE A 23 -1.54 -0.72 -3.74
C ILE A 23 -1.08 -0.70 -5.19
N VAL A 24 0.15 -0.25 -5.41
CA VAL A 24 0.85 -0.32 -6.69
C VAL A 24 1.78 -1.53 -6.68
N ARG A 25 1.59 -2.44 -7.64
CA ARG A 25 2.47 -3.61 -7.82
C ARG A 25 3.39 -3.46 -9.02
N LYS A 26 4.62 -3.93 -8.90
CA LYS A 26 5.57 -4.08 -10.02
C LYS A 26 6.12 -5.51 -10.03
N ASN A 27 5.95 -6.21 -11.14
CA ASN A 27 6.35 -7.62 -11.28
C ASN A 27 5.76 -8.53 -10.19
N GLY A 28 4.52 -8.27 -9.78
CA GLY A 28 3.82 -9.02 -8.73
C GLY A 28 4.17 -8.60 -7.29
N GLN A 29 5.21 -7.81 -7.09
CA GLN A 29 5.64 -7.35 -5.76
C GLN A 29 5.02 -6.00 -5.39
N ILE A 30 4.73 -5.81 -4.11
CA ILE A 30 4.26 -4.54 -3.55
C ILE A 30 5.35 -3.48 -3.73
N PHE A 31 5.05 -2.49 -4.58
CA PHE A 31 6.00 -1.42 -4.90
C PHE A 31 5.78 -0.19 -4.02
N ASP A 32 4.51 0.22 -3.86
CA ASP A 32 4.09 1.43 -3.13
C ASP A 32 2.59 1.36 -2.77
N TYR A 33 2.10 2.31 -1.98
CA TYR A 33 0.68 2.56 -1.73
C TYR A 33 0.29 3.99 -2.15
N VAL A 34 -1.00 4.24 -2.31
CA VAL A 34 -1.53 5.56 -2.69
C VAL A 34 -2.55 6.02 -1.66
N LEU A 35 -2.32 7.20 -1.08
CA LEU A 35 -3.23 7.79 -0.10
C LEU A 35 -4.43 8.47 -0.78
N PRO A 36 -5.55 8.63 -0.05
CA PRO A 36 -6.69 9.38 -0.56
C PRO A 36 -6.29 10.80 -1.01
N GLY A 37 -6.55 11.11 -2.28
CA GLY A 37 -6.22 12.41 -2.88
C GLY A 37 -4.86 12.49 -3.57
N GLU A 38 -4.04 11.44 -3.51
CA GLU A 38 -2.82 11.36 -4.29
C GLU A 38 -3.09 10.92 -5.74
N PRO A 39 -2.41 11.51 -6.74
CA PRO A 39 -2.57 11.11 -8.12
C PRO A 39 -1.86 9.77 -8.38
N VAL A 40 -2.58 8.80 -8.93
CA VAL A 40 -1.99 7.59 -9.52
C VAL A 40 -1.37 7.95 -10.87
N ARG A 41 -0.12 7.54 -11.14
CA ARG A 41 0.51 7.80 -12.43
C ARG A 41 -0.13 6.91 -13.51
N LEU A 42 -0.23 7.41 -14.75
CA LEU A 42 -0.92 6.70 -15.85
C LEU A 42 -0.40 5.28 -16.15
N TRP A 43 0.85 4.98 -15.79
CA TRP A 43 1.50 3.68 -16.01
C TRP A 43 1.51 2.79 -14.76
N GLU A 44 0.91 3.24 -13.67
CA GLU A 44 0.77 2.48 -12.44
C GLU A 44 -0.60 1.82 -12.41
N VAL A 45 -0.61 0.53 -12.11
CA VAL A 45 -1.84 -0.19 -11.82
C VAL A 45 -1.97 -0.20 -10.30
N ALA A 46 -2.94 0.57 -9.80
CA ALA A 46 -3.30 0.60 -8.39
C ALA A 46 -4.55 -0.26 -8.17
N THR A 47 -4.51 -1.17 -7.21
CA THR A 47 -5.62 -2.04 -6.81
C THR A 47 -5.97 -1.81 -5.36
N GLU A 48 -7.25 -1.75 -5.02
CA GLU A 48 -7.67 -1.75 -3.62
C GLU A 48 -7.45 -3.13 -3.01
N GLU A 49 -6.60 -3.19 -2.00
CA GLU A 49 -6.23 -4.41 -1.29
C GLU A 49 -6.43 -4.21 0.21
N LYS A 50 -6.68 -5.29 0.95
CA LYS A 50 -6.86 -5.20 2.39
C LYS A 50 -5.54 -4.91 3.09
N VAL A 51 -5.58 -4.00 4.04
CA VAL A 51 -4.40 -3.62 4.86
C VAL A 51 -3.80 -4.83 5.58
N GLU A 52 -4.65 -5.73 6.10
CA GLU A 52 -4.22 -6.98 6.75
C GLU A 52 -3.44 -7.91 5.81
N GLU A 53 -3.87 -8.04 4.55
CA GLU A 53 -3.26 -8.94 3.56
C GLU A 53 -1.92 -8.37 3.08
N VAL A 54 -1.83 -7.05 2.90
CA VAL A 54 -0.60 -6.34 2.55
C VAL A 54 0.45 -6.49 3.66
N LEU A 55 0.06 -6.31 4.93
CA LEU A 55 0.97 -6.51 6.07
C LEU A 55 1.51 -7.95 6.13
N MET A 56 0.65 -8.95 5.90
CA MET A 56 1.06 -10.36 5.88
C MET A 56 2.00 -10.70 4.71
N GLU A 57 1.92 -9.98 3.59
CA GLU A 57 2.83 -10.15 2.46
C GLU A 57 4.19 -9.49 2.73
N LEU A 58 4.20 -8.30 3.33
CA LEU A 58 5.42 -7.54 3.64
C LEU A 58 6.25 -8.10 4.80
N ASP A 59 5.64 -8.92 5.66
CA ASP A 59 6.30 -9.60 6.78
C ASP A 59 7.11 -10.85 6.36
N LYS A 60 7.10 -11.21 5.06
CA LYS A 60 7.79 -12.38 4.49
C LYS A 60 9.12 -12.01 3.84
#